data_AF-A0A971NX72-F1
#
_entry.id   AF-A0A971NX72-F1
#
_cell.length_a   1.000
_cell.length_b   1.000
_cell.length_c   1.000
_cell.angle_alpha   90.00
_cell.angle_beta   90.00
_cell.angle_gamma   90.00
#
_symmetry.space_group_name_H-M   'P 1'
#
loop_
_entity.id
_entity.type
_entity.pdbx_description
1 polymer ?
#
loop_
_entity_poly.entity_id
_entity_poly.type
_entity_poly.pdbx_seq_one_letter_code
_entity_poly.pdbx_strand_id
1 'polypeptide(L)'
;MDNQTENTQAARKRGPVRDFANLPEGFLERLRLDAGLDMPVHILRQLQRHYQSNERREPLYDELYFLDRYLATRRAGDIPVSELLTNEQYIAETYADLLAKRDSINRNMTPLTPDMASRIVGRYLERSGRRPDLDRRVVIAAGEDTELRLILGGVHPMAVTDYGAAGFLQLPEPKPGNILIILCPAPGMTRGVFTAAVVRVLQASGVGLPRGAVVGRAGIAGAVAGLFEGAHVNLMAIPGLSAPCELEELCGSAHGAVLIATEPSRSGSILAAAAAENLPAATAGGILYNNKLMVKYSLSIPVSLSMDLIYKPARYPAEKYIVREQKRAEISNIVTSRCHDPASGLLLATAHSPGNCDPFFMSHDTVLTAVAGCVAGGADFTGVSLSLCGSIPAECSEPQARGDILALILGAYRAQIEYCLPDAGSLYTFSEQGFSFTAAAAALPEGKLIPATFRKPGSRVYLLSPATRPDGLPDYEELRRIWRYVADIGRAGLVSSAAAIGADGAAGAIRAMSGDVVFEPADNTDLLQKPMPGGIIIESDALLEGVRLGKTKPAGGYISI
;
A
#
# COMPACT_ATOMS: atom_id res chain seq x y z
N MET A 1 -8.19 36.54 33.53
CA MET A 1 -9.53 35.96 33.70
C MET A 1 -9.74 35.09 32.49
N ASP A 2 -9.22 33.87 32.59
CA ASP A 2 -9.24 32.89 31.51
C ASP A 2 -10.56 32.15 31.54
N ASN A 3 -11.30 32.23 30.44
CA ASN A 3 -12.52 31.46 30.23
C ASN A 3 -12.11 30.05 29.81
N GLN A 4 -11.85 29.18 30.81
CA GLN A 4 -11.84 27.75 30.58
C GLN A 4 -13.26 27.34 30.18
N THR A 5 -13.43 26.99 28.91
CA THR A 5 -14.67 26.36 28.45
C THR A 5 -14.56 24.90 28.88
N GLU A 6 -15.13 24.56 30.03
CA GLU A 6 -15.38 23.17 30.44
C GLU A 6 -16.24 22.50 29.36
N ASN A 7 -15.61 21.70 28.50
CA ASN A 7 -16.31 20.88 27.53
C ASN A 7 -16.86 19.66 28.30
N THR A 8 -18.07 19.79 28.86
CA THR A 8 -18.77 18.69 29.50
C THR A 8 -19.18 17.68 28.43
N GLN A 9 -18.37 16.64 28.19
CA GLN A 9 -18.80 15.49 27.39
C GLN A 9 -20.02 14.85 28.09
N ALA A 10 -21.19 14.96 27.47
CA ALA A 10 -22.40 14.30 27.96
C ALA A 10 -22.16 12.79 28.09
N ALA A 11 -22.58 12.19 29.20
CA ALA A 11 -22.38 10.76 29.44
C ALA A 11 -23.01 9.92 28.31
N ARG A 12 -22.21 9.04 27.69
CA ARG A 12 -22.64 8.16 26.59
C ARG A 12 -23.82 7.28 27.01
N LYS A 13 -24.78 7.10 26.10
CA LYS A 13 -25.97 6.26 26.34
C LYS A 13 -25.63 4.77 26.25
N ARG A 14 -26.40 3.94 26.95
CA ARG A 14 -26.17 2.49 27.04
C ARG A 14 -27.46 1.70 26.80
N GLY A 15 -27.31 0.44 26.42
CA GLY A 15 -28.41 -0.48 26.16
C GLY A 15 -29.00 -0.38 24.75
N PRO A 16 -30.16 -1.03 24.51
CA PRO A 16 -30.82 -1.03 23.21
C PRO A 16 -31.34 0.35 22.82
N VAL A 17 -31.18 0.71 21.55
CA VAL A 17 -31.83 1.88 20.96
C VAL A 17 -33.27 1.49 20.64
N ARG A 18 -34.21 1.93 21.49
CA ARG A 18 -35.62 1.54 21.37
C ARG A 18 -36.22 2.00 20.05
N ASP A 19 -36.96 1.10 19.43
CA ASP A 19 -37.71 1.31 18.18
C ASP A 19 -36.85 1.78 16.99
N PHE A 20 -35.52 1.62 17.05
CA PHE A 20 -34.61 2.11 16.02
C PHE A 20 -35.02 1.63 14.63
N ALA A 21 -35.40 0.36 14.49
CA ALA A 21 -35.83 -0.22 13.22
C ALA A 21 -37.05 0.51 12.57
N ASN A 22 -37.87 1.22 13.35
CA ASN A 22 -39.09 1.89 12.90
C ASN A 22 -39.07 3.42 13.10
N LEU A 23 -37.96 4.00 13.55
CA LEU A 23 -37.86 5.44 13.80
C LEU A 23 -38.06 6.26 12.50
N PRO A 24 -38.97 7.25 12.48
CA PRO A 24 -39.10 8.18 11.36
C PRO A 24 -37.85 9.06 11.19
N GLU A 25 -37.65 9.60 9.99
CA GLU A 25 -36.47 10.39 9.62
C GLU A 25 -36.17 11.56 10.57
N GLY A 26 -37.18 12.34 10.95
CA GLY A 26 -37.00 13.46 11.89
C GLY A 26 -36.55 13.02 13.30
N PHE A 27 -36.82 11.77 13.68
CA PHE A 27 -36.35 11.20 14.95
C PHE A 27 -34.94 10.59 14.84
N LEU A 28 -34.50 10.20 13.65
CA LEU A 28 -33.11 9.77 13.42
C LEU A 28 -32.13 10.93 13.60
N GLU A 29 -32.46 12.15 13.14
CA GLU A 29 -31.63 13.34 13.40
C GLU A 29 -31.56 13.66 14.89
N ARG A 30 -32.69 13.56 15.59
CA ARG A 30 -32.71 13.75 17.05
C ARG A 30 -31.86 12.70 17.76
N LEU A 31 -32.00 11.42 17.39
CA LEU A 31 -31.16 10.34 17.91
C LEU A 31 -29.68 10.63 17.65
N ARG A 32 -29.31 11.09 16.45
CA ARG A 32 -27.92 11.44 16.10
C ARG A 32 -27.35 12.49 17.06
N LEU A 33 -28.05 13.60 17.22
CA LEU A 33 -27.63 14.71 18.08
C LEU A 33 -27.61 14.32 19.57
N ASP A 34 -28.64 13.61 20.03
CA ASP A 34 -28.82 13.19 21.41
C ASP A 34 -27.85 12.08 21.83
N ALA A 35 -27.47 11.20 20.90
CA ALA A 35 -26.45 10.18 21.13
C ALA A 35 -25.02 10.72 20.93
N GLY A 36 -24.83 11.85 20.23
CA GLY A 36 -23.51 12.39 19.89
C GLY A 36 -22.81 11.64 18.76
N LEU A 37 -23.55 11.25 17.71
CA LEU A 37 -23.02 10.52 16.55
C LEU A 37 -22.57 11.47 15.43
N ASP A 38 -21.36 11.26 14.90
CA ASP A 38 -20.81 12.05 13.80
C ASP A 38 -21.38 11.63 12.44
N MET A 39 -21.79 10.37 12.29
CA MET A 39 -22.29 9.82 11.03
C MET A 39 -23.55 10.57 10.57
N PRO A 40 -23.64 10.95 9.29
CA PRO A 40 -24.83 11.59 8.76
C PRO A 40 -26.10 10.75 8.89
N VAL A 41 -27.29 11.37 8.93
CA VAL A 41 -28.58 10.65 9.03
C VAL A 41 -28.82 9.67 7.89
N HIS A 42 -28.31 9.91 6.68
CA HIS A 42 -28.44 8.96 5.58
C HIS A 42 -27.63 7.66 5.82
N ILE A 43 -26.54 7.72 6.59
CA ILE A 43 -25.79 6.54 7.06
C ILE A 43 -26.60 5.82 8.12
N LEU A 44 -27.14 6.54 9.11
CA LEU A 44 -28.04 5.96 10.12
C LEU A 44 -29.23 5.24 9.50
N ARG A 45 -29.80 5.78 8.42
CA ARG A 45 -30.89 5.14 7.68
C ARG A 45 -30.49 3.83 7.01
N GLN A 46 -29.27 3.75 6.48
CA GLN A 46 -28.76 2.49 5.92
C GLN A 46 -28.55 1.45 7.02
N LEU A 47 -28.00 1.86 8.16
CA LEU A 47 -27.88 1.00 9.34
C LEU A 47 -29.25 0.54 9.83
N GLN A 48 -30.23 1.46 9.92
CA GLN A 48 -31.63 1.14 10.28
C GLN A 48 -32.21 0.04 9.39
N ARG A 49 -32.06 0.17 8.06
CA ARG A 49 -32.53 -0.86 7.11
C ARG A 49 -31.83 -2.20 7.32
N HIS A 50 -30.52 -2.19 7.59
CA HIS A 50 -29.77 -3.41 7.87
C HIS A 50 -30.24 -4.06 9.17
N TYR A 51 -30.42 -3.29 10.25
CA TYR A 51 -30.91 -3.81 11.52
C TYR A 51 -32.34 -4.36 11.41
N GLN A 52 -33.19 -3.72 10.61
CA GLN A 52 -34.56 -4.16 10.34
C GLN A 52 -34.60 -5.45 9.50
N SER A 53 -33.83 -5.51 8.41
CA SER A 53 -33.98 -6.57 7.39
C SER A 53 -33.08 -7.79 7.66
N ASN A 54 -31.84 -7.53 8.06
CA ASN A 54 -30.78 -8.54 8.20
C ASN A 54 -30.64 -9.02 9.64
N GLU A 55 -30.46 -8.10 10.59
CA GLU A 55 -30.26 -8.45 12.01
C GLU A 55 -31.57 -8.81 12.74
N ARG A 56 -32.70 -8.23 12.31
CA ARG A 56 -34.04 -8.42 12.89
C ARG A 56 -34.08 -8.19 14.40
N ARG A 57 -33.33 -7.19 14.87
CA ARG A 57 -33.27 -6.75 16.27
C ARG A 57 -32.91 -5.28 16.36
N GLU A 58 -33.13 -4.70 17.53
CA GLU A 58 -32.62 -3.37 17.83
C GLU A 58 -31.09 -3.38 18.04
N PRO A 59 -30.38 -2.34 17.59
CA PRO A 59 -28.96 -2.17 17.90
C PRO A 59 -28.78 -1.72 19.35
N LEU A 60 -27.58 -1.97 19.89
CA LEU A 60 -27.11 -1.29 21.09
C LEU A 60 -26.53 0.09 20.74
N TYR A 61 -26.62 1.05 21.66
CA TYR A 61 -25.91 2.34 21.51
C TYR A 61 -24.41 2.12 21.24
N ASP A 62 -23.81 1.15 21.92
CA ASP A 62 -22.40 0.79 21.74
C ASP A 62 -22.10 0.26 20.33
N GLU A 63 -23.05 -0.41 19.69
CA GLU A 63 -22.89 -0.86 18.31
C GLU A 63 -22.92 0.33 17.34
N LEU A 64 -23.79 1.31 17.59
CA LEU A 64 -23.84 2.52 16.77
C LEU A 64 -22.59 3.39 16.95
N TYR A 65 -22.13 3.58 18.20
CA TYR A 65 -20.88 4.28 18.49
C TYR A 65 -19.66 3.62 17.85
N PHE A 66 -19.63 2.28 17.84
CA PHE A 66 -18.55 1.54 17.19
C PHE A 66 -18.56 1.79 15.69
N LEU A 67 -19.72 1.65 15.05
CA LEU A 67 -19.87 1.84 13.61
C LEU A 67 -19.58 3.29 13.20
N ASP A 68 -19.97 4.27 14.02
CA ASP A 68 -19.68 5.68 13.81
C ASP A 68 -18.20 5.94 13.61
N ARG A 69 -17.40 5.42 14.56
CA ARG A 69 -15.96 5.58 14.53
C ARG A 69 -15.31 4.74 13.45
N TYR A 70 -15.75 3.49 13.27
CA TYR A 70 -15.24 2.60 12.22
C TYR A 70 -15.41 3.26 10.83
N LEU A 71 -16.60 3.77 10.53
CA LEU A 71 -16.89 4.47 9.28
C LEU A 71 -16.10 5.77 9.16
N ALA A 72 -15.88 6.50 10.25
CA ALA A 72 -15.07 7.71 10.26
C ALA A 72 -13.62 7.46 9.83
N THR A 73 -13.02 6.35 10.28
CA THR A 73 -11.63 5.99 9.94
C THR A 73 -11.43 5.57 8.48
N ARG A 74 -12.51 5.26 7.75
CA ARG A 74 -12.49 4.84 6.34
C ARG A 74 -12.88 5.94 5.34
N ARG A 75 -13.23 7.15 5.82
CA ARG A 75 -13.97 8.18 5.06
C ARG A 75 -13.44 8.52 3.66
N ALA A 76 -12.14 8.53 3.40
CA ALA A 76 -11.61 9.13 2.17
C ALA A 76 -11.63 8.22 0.92
N GLY A 77 -11.38 6.92 1.07
CA GLY A 77 -11.27 5.96 -0.04
C GLY A 77 -12.61 5.38 -0.52
N ASP A 78 -13.65 5.51 0.30
CA ASP A 78 -14.96 4.88 0.10
C ASP A 78 -16.04 5.86 -0.41
N ILE A 79 -15.75 7.17 -0.48
CA ILE A 79 -16.68 8.15 -1.06
C ILE A 79 -16.66 8.01 -2.59
N PRO A 80 -17.81 7.81 -3.24
CA PRO A 80 -17.84 7.72 -4.68
C PRO A 80 -17.64 9.06 -5.38
N VAL A 81 -17.06 9.02 -6.57
CA VAL A 81 -16.89 10.17 -7.46
C VAL A 81 -18.19 10.41 -8.22
N SER A 82 -18.82 11.57 -8.03
CA SER A 82 -19.97 12.01 -8.85
C SER A 82 -19.52 12.72 -10.12
N GLU A 83 -18.47 13.55 -10.01
CA GLU A 83 -17.94 14.38 -11.09
C GLU A 83 -16.45 14.66 -10.80
N LEU A 84 -15.61 14.64 -11.84
CA LEU A 84 -14.21 15.06 -11.79
C LEU A 84 -14.06 16.40 -12.52
N LEU A 85 -13.62 17.42 -11.78
CA LEU A 85 -13.31 18.75 -12.31
C LEU A 85 -11.80 18.92 -12.39
N THR A 86 -11.28 19.14 -13.60
CA THR A 86 -9.86 19.40 -13.85
C THR A 86 -9.67 20.23 -15.13
N ASN A 87 -8.60 21.03 -15.16
CA ASN A 87 -8.15 21.73 -16.37
C ASN A 87 -7.09 20.93 -17.15
N GLU A 88 -6.62 19.82 -16.58
CA GLU A 88 -5.57 18.99 -17.16
C GLU A 88 -6.15 17.96 -18.13
N GLN A 89 -5.89 18.13 -19.42
CA GLN A 89 -6.44 17.25 -20.46
C GLN A 89 -6.02 15.79 -20.26
N TYR A 90 -4.75 15.52 -19.94
CA TYR A 90 -4.26 14.16 -19.75
C TYR A 90 -4.89 13.46 -18.53
N ILE A 91 -5.30 14.21 -17.50
CA ILE A 91 -6.04 13.65 -16.34
C ILE A 91 -7.46 13.29 -16.76
N ALA A 92 -8.14 14.19 -17.49
CA ALA A 92 -9.49 13.94 -18.00
C ALA A 92 -9.53 12.71 -18.92
N GLU A 93 -8.57 12.60 -19.83
CA GLU A 93 -8.42 11.44 -20.73
C GLU A 93 -8.14 10.14 -19.95
N THR A 94 -7.25 10.19 -18.97
CA THR A 94 -6.93 9.03 -18.12
C THR A 94 -8.15 8.57 -17.32
N TYR A 95 -8.93 9.50 -16.77
CA TYR A 95 -10.16 9.17 -16.05
C TYR A 95 -11.24 8.58 -16.96
N ALA A 96 -11.42 9.15 -18.16
CA ALA A 96 -12.35 8.63 -19.16
C ALA A 96 -11.99 7.19 -19.59
N ASP A 97 -10.70 6.91 -19.81
CA ASP A 97 -10.22 5.56 -20.10
C ASP A 97 -10.50 4.59 -18.94
N LEU A 98 -10.25 5.01 -17.69
CA LEU A 98 -10.55 4.22 -16.50
C LEU A 98 -12.04 3.84 -16.44
N LEU A 99 -12.94 4.80 -16.69
CA LEU A 99 -14.38 4.55 -16.71
C LEU A 99 -14.77 3.57 -17.82
N ALA A 100 -14.24 3.74 -19.04
CA ALA A 100 -14.50 2.82 -20.14
C ALA A 100 -14.05 1.38 -19.82
N LYS A 101 -12.86 1.22 -19.22
CA LYS A 101 -12.36 -0.10 -18.81
C LYS A 101 -13.15 -0.69 -17.66
N ARG A 102 -13.56 0.11 -16.67
CA ARG A 102 -14.49 -0.33 -15.61
C ARG A 102 -15.76 -0.91 -16.21
N ASP A 103 -16.37 -0.22 -17.16
CA ASP A 103 -17.65 -0.59 -17.76
C ASP A 103 -17.54 -1.89 -18.59
N SER A 104 -16.35 -2.17 -19.16
CA SER A 104 -16.07 -3.45 -19.81
C SER A 104 -15.99 -4.65 -18.83
N ILE A 105 -15.64 -4.40 -17.56
CA ILE A 105 -15.53 -5.42 -16.51
C ILE A 105 -16.85 -5.60 -15.77
N ASN A 106 -17.57 -4.53 -15.44
CA ASN A 106 -18.75 -4.63 -14.59
C ASN A 106 -19.91 -3.82 -15.17
N ARG A 107 -20.92 -4.53 -15.68
CA ARG A 107 -22.13 -3.90 -16.24
C ARG A 107 -23.06 -3.30 -15.19
N ASN A 108 -22.90 -3.66 -13.91
CA ASN A 108 -23.75 -3.20 -12.82
C ASN A 108 -23.18 -1.92 -12.16
N MET A 109 -23.97 -0.85 -12.28
CA MET A 109 -23.65 0.56 -12.03
C MET A 109 -23.52 0.94 -10.55
N THR A 110 -22.44 0.53 -9.87
CA THR A 110 -22.05 1.22 -8.63
C THR A 110 -21.17 2.43 -8.96
N PRO A 111 -21.44 3.61 -8.34
CA PRO A 111 -20.54 4.76 -8.43
C PRO A 111 -19.07 4.38 -8.13
N LEU A 112 -18.14 4.93 -8.91
CA LEU A 112 -16.71 4.62 -8.77
C LEU A 112 -16.18 5.22 -7.47
N THR A 113 -15.63 4.41 -6.59
CA THR A 113 -14.83 4.88 -5.45
C THR A 113 -13.34 4.85 -5.79
N PRO A 114 -12.50 5.66 -5.11
CA PRO A 114 -11.05 5.53 -5.16
C PRO A 114 -10.54 4.10 -4.93
N ASP A 115 -11.08 3.37 -3.93
CA ASP A 115 -10.71 1.95 -3.70
C ASP A 115 -11.04 1.05 -4.89
N MET A 116 -12.19 1.27 -5.54
CA MET A 116 -12.52 0.52 -6.75
C MET A 116 -11.56 0.86 -7.90
N ALA A 117 -11.24 2.15 -8.06
CA ALA A 117 -10.39 2.65 -9.13
C ALA A 117 -9.00 2.01 -9.13
N SER A 118 -8.40 1.85 -7.96
CA SER A 118 -7.08 1.23 -7.83
C SER A 118 -7.04 -0.26 -8.17
N ARG A 119 -8.19 -0.94 -8.11
CA ARG A 119 -8.29 -2.40 -8.34
C ARG A 119 -8.83 -2.74 -9.74
N ILE A 120 -9.03 -1.76 -10.62
CA ILE A 120 -9.56 -1.98 -11.97
C ILE A 120 -8.53 -2.66 -12.87
N VAL A 121 -7.26 -2.24 -12.84
CA VAL A 121 -6.26 -2.69 -13.82
C VAL A 121 -6.06 -4.20 -13.78
N GLY A 122 -5.86 -4.78 -12.60
CA GLY A 122 -5.71 -6.24 -12.46
C GLY A 122 -6.89 -7.01 -13.05
N ARG A 123 -8.13 -6.63 -12.68
CA ARG A 123 -9.36 -7.26 -13.20
C ARG A 123 -9.54 -7.07 -14.71
N TYR A 124 -9.15 -5.91 -15.24
CA TYR A 124 -9.22 -5.62 -16.67
C TYR A 124 -8.27 -6.50 -17.47
N LEU A 125 -7.00 -6.55 -17.04
CA LEU A 125 -5.96 -7.32 -17.71
C LEU A 125 -6.27 -8.82 -17.68
N GLU A 126 -6.71 -9.33 -16.53
CA GLU A 126 -7.17 -10.71 -16.38
C GLU A 126 -8.28 -11.08 -17.37
N ARG A 127 -9.30 -10.23 -17.52
CA ARG A 127 -10.38 -10.46 -18.49
C ARG A 127 -9.95 -10.30 -19.94
N SER A 128 -8.96 -9.46 -20.19
CA SER A 128 -8.39 -9.24 -21.53
C SER A 128 -7.41 -10.35 -21.95
N GLY A 129 -7.24 -11.39 -21.13
CA GLY A 129 -6.30 -12.49 -21.38
C GLY A 129 -4.82 -12.10 -21.21
N ARG A 130 -4.55 -10.90 -20.69
CA ARG A 130 -3.19 -10.42 -20.40
C ARG A 130 -2.87 -10.77 -18.95
N ARG A 131 -2.05 -11.80 -18.76
CA ARG A 131 -1.51 -12.19 -17.45
C ARG A 131 0.01 -12.03 -17.47
N PRO A 132 0.62 -11.61 -16.35
CA PRO A 132 2.07 -11.65 -16.24
C PRO A 132 2.52 -13.12 -16.27
N ASP A 133 3.74 -13.34 -16.71
CA ASP A 133 4.39 -14.65 -16.70
C ASP A 133 4.91 -15.05 -15.29
N LEU A 134 4.59 -14.26 -14.27
CA LEU A 134 4.98 -14.53 -12.90
C LEU A 134 4.06 -15.59 -12.29
N ASP A 135 4.64 -16.62 -11.66
CA ASP A 135 3.90 -17.68 -10.96
C ASP A 135 2.89 -17.03 -10.00
N ARG A 136 1.62 -17.47 -10.06
CA ARG A 136 0.53 -16.94 -9.23
C ARG A 136 0.75 -17.09 -7.73
N ARG A 137 1.78 -17.84 -7.32
CA ARG A 137 2.23 -17.95 -5.94
C ARG A 137 3.15 -16.80 -5.52
N VAL A 138 3.72 -16.01 -6.43
CA VAL A 138 4.53 -14.86 -6.03
C VAL A 138 3.62 -13.78 -5.44
N VAL A 139 3.87 -13.42 -4.19
CA VAL A 139 3.20 -12.33 -3.49
C VAL A 139 4.21 -11.21 -3.32
N ILE A 140 3.79 -10.00 -3.66
CA ILE A 140 4.59 -8.78 -3.58
C ILE A 140 3.91 -7.85 -2.59
N ALA A 141 4.69 -7.21 -1.74
CA ALA A 141 4.22 -6.17 -0.85
C ALA A 141 5.07 -4.91 -1.05
N ALA A 142 4.42 -3.76 -1.21
CA ALA A 142 5.04 -2.44 -1.22
C ALA A 142 4.74 -1.64 0.05
N GLY A 143 5.63 -0.70 0.37
CA GLY A 143 5.54 0.22 1.49
C GLY A 143 6.41 -0.17 2.69
N GLU A 144 6.01 0.27 3.87
CA GLU A 144 6.67 -0.11 5.13
C GLU A 144 6.22 -1.50 5.62
N ASP A 145 7.04 -2.12 6.47
CA ASP A 145 6.81 -3.43 7.10
C ASP A 145 6.46 -4.56 6.10
N THR A 146 6.97 -4.49 4.88
CA THR A 146 6.60 -5.40 3.79
C THR A 146 6.99 -6.84 4.08
N GLU A 147 8.17 -7.05 4.66
CA GLU A 147 8.63 -8.37 5.10
C GLU A 147 7.66 -8.98 6.12
N LEU A 148 7.32 -8.24 7.17
CA LEU A 148 6.38 -8.69 8.19
C LEU A 148 4.99 -8.94 7.61
N ARG A 149 4.49 -8.06 6.73
CA ARG A 149 3.21 -8.23 6.04
C ARG A 149 3.17 -9.50 5.19
N LEU A 150 4.27 -9.84 4.52
CA LEU A 150 4.38 -11.11 3.79
C LEU A 150 4.36 -12.31 4.73
N ILE A 151 5.16 -12.28 5.80
CA ILE A 151 5.20 -13.37 6.79
C ILE A 151 3.81 -13.62 7.39
N LEU A 152 3.12 -12.56 7.82
CA LEU A 152 1.74 -12.61 8.32
C LEU A 152 0.71 -13.01 7.24
N GLY A 153 1.07 -12.86 5.98
CA GLY A 153 0.29 -13.29 4.82
C GLY A 153 0.45 -14.77 4.48
N GLY A 154 1.30 -15.52 5.19
CA GLY A 154 1.63 -16.91 4.81
C GLY A 154 2.69 -17.00 3.71
N VAL A 155 3.59 -16.02 3.61
CA VAL A 155 4.60 -15.94 2.54
C VAL A 155 5.98 -15.88 3.16
N HIS A 156 6.90 -16.74 2.69
CA HIS A 156 8.31 -16.62 3.05
C HIS A 156 8.95 -15.52 2.19
N PRO A 157 9.47 -14.42 2.77
CA PRO A 157 10.15 -13.38 2.02
C PRO A 157 11.43 -13.96 1.38
N MET A 158 11.63 -13.75 0.08
CA MET A 158 12.83 -14.20 -0.63
C MET A 158 13.69 -13.03 -1.09
N ALA A 159 13.05 -11.98 -1.60
CA ALA A 159 13.71 -10.72 -1.94
C ALA A 159 13.12 -9.60 -1.08
N VAL A 160 13.98 -8.85 -0.41
CA VAL A 160 13.60 -7.74 0.48
C VAL A 160 14.45 -6.51 0.15
N THR A 161 13.80 -5.36 0.12
CA THR A 161 14.37 -4.01 -0.01
C THR A 161 13.76 -3.12 1.07
N ASP A 162 14.22 -1.88 1.20
CA ASP A 162 13.73 -0.94 2.23
C ASP A 162 12.21 -0.69 2.16
N TYR A 163 11.62 -0.76 0.96
CA TYR A 163 10.21 -0.40 0.71
C TYR A 163 9.41 -1.50 0.01
N GLY A 164 9.93 -2.73 -0.02
CA GLY A 164 9.22 -3.83 -0.67
C GLY A 164 9.82 -5.18 -0.39
N ALA A 165 8.97 -6.18 -0.42
CA ALA A 165 9.33 -7.57 -0.27
C ALA A 165 8.54 -8.43 -1.26
N ALA A 166 9.13 -9.53 -1.71
CA ALA A 166 8.46 -10.52 -2.53
C ALA A 166 8.87 -11.94 -2.13
N GLY A 167 7.94 -12.89 -2.29
CA GLY A 167 8.16 -14.28 -1.94
C GLY A 167 7.04 -15.18 -2.45
N PHE A 168 7.14 -16.48 -2.18
CA PHE A 168 6.13 -17.46 -2.62
C PHE A 168 5.14 -17.78 -1.51
N LEU A 169 3.86 -17.75 -1.87
CA LEU A 169 2.74 -18.14 -1.03
C LEU A 169 2.86 -19.61 -0.63
N GLN A 170 2.85 -19.85 0.66
CA GLN A 170 2.80 -21.17 1.27
C GLN A 170 1.71 -21.15 2.35
N LEU A 171 0.45 -21.44 1.95
CA LEU A 171 -0.67 -21.40 2.90
C LEU A 171 -0.94 -22.76 3.52
N PRO A 172 -1.18 -22.76 4.84
CA PRO A 172 -2.41 -23.27 5.39
C PRO A 172 -3.35 -22.11 5.81
N GLU A 173 -4.63 -22.22 5.48
CA GLU A 173 -5.65 -21.26 5.93
C GLU A 173 -5.93 -21.38 7.44
N PRO A 174 -6.19 -20.25 8.13
CA PRO A 174 -6.58 -20.28 9.53
C PRO A 174 -7.97 -20.90 9.66
N LYS A 175 -8.15 -21.80 10.62
CA LYS A 175 -9.41 -22.51 10.85
C LYS A 175 -10.13 -21.94 12.07
N PRO A 176 -11.47 -21.97 12.11
CA PRO A 176 -12.19 -21.64 13.33
C PRO A 176 -11.73 -22.50 14.51
N GLY A 177 -11.61 -21.89 15.69
CA GLY A 177 -10.96 -22.50 16.86
C GLY A 177 -9.49 -22.13 17.04
N ASN A 178 -8.84 -21.53 16.03
CA ASN A 178 -7.58 -20.82 16.25
C ASN A 178 -7.80 -19.62 17.18
N ILE A 179 -6.79 -19.31 17.97
CA ILE A 179 -6.77 -18.18 18.90
C ILE A 179 -6.01 -17.00 18.30
N LEU A 180 -6.36 -15.80 18.77
CA LEU A 180 -5.75 -14.54 18.38
C LEU A 180 -4.78 -14.10 19.46
N ILE A 181 -3.52 -13.92 19.09
CA ILE A 181 -2.47 -13.35 19.93
C ILE A 181 -2.16 -11.96 19.42
N ILE A 182 -2.12 -10.99 20.32
CA ILE A 182 -1.69 -9.63 20.00
C ILE A 182 -0.30 -9.38 20.60
N LEU A 183 0.59 -8.82 19.78
CA LEU A 183 1.89 -8.31 20.18
C LEU A 183 1.84 -6.79 20.08
N CYS A 184 2.13 -6.09 21.16
CA CYS A 184 2.11 -4.63 21.21
C CYS A 184 3.54 -4.06 21.25
N PRO A 185 3.80 -2.89 20.66
CA PRO A 185 5.07 -2.20 20.84
C PRO A 185 5.24 -1.78 22.31
N ALA A 186 6.45 -1.95 22.84
CA ALA A 186 6.78 -1.45 24.17
C ALA A 186 6.84 0.10 24.15
N PRO A 187 6.59 0.78 25.30
CA PRO A 187 6.70 2.23 25.39
C PRO A 187 8.07 2.75 24.89
N GLY A 188 8.06 3.70 23.96
CA GLY A 188 9.28 4.26 23.37
C GLY A 188 9.98 3.39 22.30
N MET A 189 9.45 2.21 22.00
CA MET A 189 9.98 1.35 20.93
C MET A 189 9.66 1.95 19.56
N THR A 190 10.66 2.05 18.69
CA THR A 190 10.43 2.49 17.31
C THR A 190 9.78 1.37 16.50
N ARG A 191 9.06 1.75 15.43
CA ARG A 191 8.36 0.81 14.54
C ARG A 191 9.30 -0.26 13.97
N GLY A 192 10.46 0.13 13.46
CA GLY A 192 11.44 -0.82 12.91
C GLY A 192 11.98 -1.81 13.94
N VAL A 193 12.24 -1.35 15.17
CA VAL A 193 12.70 -2.23 16.26
C VAL A 193 11.61 -3.21 16.67
N PHE A 194 10.35 -2.74 16.72
CA PHE A 194 9.20 -3.59 16.98
C PHE A 194 9.01 -4.65 15.90
N THR A 195 9.02 -4.25 14.61
CA THR A 195 8.89 -5.17 13.47
C THR A 195 9.97 -6.27 13.51
N ALA A 196 11.23 -5.90 13.74
CA ALA A 196 12.33 -6.85 13.85
C ALA A 196 12.15 -7.82 15.04
N ALA A 197 11.67 -7.34 16.19
CA ALA A 197 11.38 -8.18 17.35
C ALA A 197 10.24 -9.18 17.07
N VAL A 198 9.16 -8.74 16.41
CA VAL A 198 8.07 -9.64 16.00
C VAL A 198 8.57 -10.75 15.08
N VAL A 199 9.43 -10.44 14.10
CA VAL A 199 10.02 -11.46 13.21
C VAL A 199 10.80 -12.51 14.01
N ARG A 200 11.61 -12.10 15.01
CA ARG A 200 12.32 -13.03 15.90
C ARG A 200 11.38 -13.88 16.76
N VAL A 201 10.29 -13.30 17.28
CA VAL A 201 9.25 -14.06 18.00
C VAL A 201 8.67 -15.17 17.13
N LEU A 202 8.31 -14.83 15.89
CA LEU A 202 7.75 -15.79 14.95
C LEU A 202 8.74 -16.93 14.66
N GLN A 203 10.00 -16.60 14.39
CA GLN A 203 11.06 -17.59 14.17
C GLN A 203 11.30 -18.51 15.39
N ALA A 204 11.42 -17.93 16.59
CA ALA A 204 11.71 -18.67 17.82
C ALA A 204 10.54 -19.57 18.28
N SER A 205 9.31 -19.18 17.96
CA SER A 205 8.11 -19.92 18.38
C SER A 205 7.91 -21.26 17.68
N GLY A 206 8.70 -21.55 16.62
CA GLY A 206 8.53 -22.75 15.77
C GLY A 206 7.19 -22.78 15.03
N VAL A 207 6.44 -21.68 15.08
CA VAL A 207 5.29 -21.46 14.20
C VAL A 207 5.86 -21.37 12.79
N GLY A 208 5.28 -22.10 11.85
CA GLY A 208 5.59 -21.90 10.43
C GLY A 208 5.18 -20.49 10.00
N LEU A 209 4.83 -20.30 8.74
CA LEU A 209 4.29 -19.00 8.33
C LEU A 209 2.92 -18.76 9.01
N PRO A 210 2.81 -17.79 9.94
CA PRO A 210 1.56 -17.52 10.64
C PRO A 210 0.58 -16.80 9.70
N ARG A 211 -0.70 -16.77 10.10
CA ARG A 211 -1.67 -15.84 9.52
C ARG A 211 -1.94 -14.70 10.48
N GLY A 212 -1.91 -13.47 10.00
CA GLY A 212 -2.10 -12.30 10.84
C GLY A 212 -2.16 -10.99 10.06
N ALA A 213 -2.25 -9.88 10.79
CA ALA A 213 -2.26 -8.54 10.23
C ALA A 213 -1.66 -7.53 11.20
N VAL A 214 -1.09 -6.47 10.62
CA VAL A 214 -0.72 -5.26 11.38
C VAL A 214 -2.00 -4.45 11.64
N VAL A 215 -2.18 -3.99 12.88
CA VAL A 215 -3.35 -3.22 13.30
C VAL A 215 -3.23 -1.78 12.80
N GLY A 216 -4.04 -1.43 11.80
CA GLY A 216 -4.10 -0.09 11.21
C GLY A 216 -5.02 0.88 11.97
N ARG A 217 -5.37 2.02 11.34
CA ARG A 217 -6.26 3.04 11.94
C ARG A 217 -7.68 2.54 12.25
N ALA A 218 -8.18 1.60 11.45
CA ALA A 218 -9.47 0.94 11.70
C ALA A 218 -9.44 0.00 12.91
N GLY A 219 -8.32 -0.04 13.65
CA GLY A 219 -8.14 -0.84 14.85
C GLY A 219 -8.19 -2.34 14.57
N ILE A 220 -8.39 -3.10 15.65
CA ILE A 220 -8.39 -4.56 15.60
C ILE A 220 -9.54 -5.09 14.74
N ALA A 221 -10.67 -4.40 14.70
CA ALA A 221 -11.79 -4.79 13.83
C ALA A 221 -11.42 -4.73 12.35
N GLY A 222 -10.67 -3.71 11.92
CA GLY A 222 -10.11 -3.66 10.57
C GLY A 222 -9.12 -4.80 10.30
N ALA A 223 -8.26 -5.12 11.26
CA ALA A 223 -7.30 -6.23 11.16
C ALA A 223 -7.99 -7.59 11.06
N VAL A 224 -9.03 -7.82 11.87
CA VAL A 224 -9.84 -9.06 11.89
C VAL A 224 -10.64 -9.23 10.60
N ALA A 225 -11.23 -8.14 10.10
CA ALA A 225 -11.97 -8.17 8.83
C ALA A 225 -11.08 -8.66 7.67
N GLY A 226 -9.81 -8.28 7.62
CA GLY A 226 -8.91 -8.77 6.57
C GLY A 226 -8.63 -10.27 6.61
N LEU A 227 -9.01 -10.99 7.67
CA LEU A 227 -8.48 -12.31 7.97
C LEU A 227 -9.52 -13.42 8.16
N PHE A 228 -10.73 -13.13 8.69
CA PHE A 228 -11.62 -14.18 9.20
C PHE A 228 -13.12 -13.95 8.91
N GLU A 229 -13.90 -15.02 8.75
CA GLU A 229 -15.37 -14.94 8.60
C GLU A 229 -16.07 -14.45 9.89
N GLY A 230 -15.42 -14.59 11.04
CA GLY A 230 -15.85 -14.01 12.31
C GLY A 230 -14.84 -14.21 13.41
N ALA A 231 -14.93 -13.39 14.45
CA ALA A 231 -14.01 -13.45 15.58
C ALA A 231 -14.64 -12.91 16.85
N HIS A 232 -14.13 -13.37 17.99
CA HIS A 232 -14.32 -12.68 19.26
C HIS A 232 -12.99 -12.04 19.67
N VAL A 233 -13.07 -10.83 20.21
CA VAL A 233 -11.93 -10.06 20.71
C VAL A 233 -12.27 -9.54 22.10
N ASN A 234 -11.38 -9.76 23.05
CA ASN A 234 -11.43 -9.21 24.39
C ASN A 234 -10.36 -8.12 24.53
N LEU A 235 -10.79 -6.86 24.45
CA LEU A 235 -9.88 -5.72 24.52
C LEU A 235 -9.25 -5.57 25.89
N MET A 236 -9.94 -6.01 26.93
CA MET A 236 -9.44 -5.99 28.31
C MET A 236 -8.20 -6.88 28.50
N ALA A 237 -7.93 -7.79 27.56
CA ALA A 237 -6.73 -8.61 27.56
C ALA A 237 -5.54 -7.93 26.85
N ILE A 238 -5.75 -6.84 26.13
CA ILE A 238 -4.71 -6.20 25.33
C ILE A 238 -3.77 -5.42 26.27
N PRO A 239 -2.45 -5.65 26.19
CA PRO A 239 -1.48 -4.92 26.99
C PRO A 239 -1.55 -3.41 26.75
N GLY A 240 -1.55 -2.64 27.84
CA GLY A 240 -1.57 -1.17 27.80
C GLY A 240 -2.96 -0.53 27.78
N LEU A 241 -4.03 -1.33 27.68
CA LEU A 241 -5.41 -0.82 27.81
C LEU A 241 -5.89 -0.93 29.26
N SER A 242 -6.52 0.15 29.75
CA SER A 242 -7.02 0.25 31.14
C SER A 242 -8.53 0.06 31.19
N ALA A 243 -9.05 -0.55 32.26
CA ALA A 243 -10.48 -0.73 32.47
C ALA A 243 -11.15 0.51 33.08
N PRO A 244 -12.36 0.90 32.64
CA PRO A 244 -13.08 0.42 31.45
C PRO A 244 -12.50 1.02 30.17
N CYS A 245 -12.26 0.20 29.14
CA CYS A 245 -11.87 0.74 27.85
C CYS A 245 -13.03 1.59 27.30
N GLU A 246 -12.75 2.83 26.91
CA GLU A 246 -13.75 3.59 26.18
C GLU A 246 -13.93 2.95 24.80
N LEU A 247 -15.17 2.91 24.32
CA LEU A 247 -15.45 2.40 22.98
C LEU A 247 -14.78 3.26 21.87
N GLU A 248 -14.27 4.43 22.24
CA GLU A 248 -13.41 5.31 21.45
C GLU A 248 -12.03 4.68 21.20
N GLU A 249 -11.55 3.84 22.12
CA GLU A 249 -10.30 3.10 22.01
C GLU A 249 -10.42 1.95 21.00
N LEU A 250 -11.61 1.40 20.74
CA LEU A 250 -11.81 0.28 19.80
C LEU A 250 -11.29 0.51 18.37
N CYS A 251 -11.40 1.74 17.89
CA CYS A 251 -11.00 2.16 16.55
C CYS A 251 -9.78 3.08 16.65
N GLY A 252 -8.62 2.48 16.97
CA GLY A 252 -7.34 3.19 17.10
C GLY A 252 -6.42 2.60 18.19
N SER A 253 -6.97 1.92 19.19
CA SER A 253 -6.18 1.17 20.19
C SER A 253 -5.30 0.13 19.52
N ALA A 254 -4.11 -0.06 20.11
CA ALA A 254 -3.10 -0.96 19.59
C ALA A 254 -2.72 -0.69 18.12
N HIS A 255 -2.87 0.55 17.63
CA HIS A 255 -2.31 0.95 16.34
C HIS A 255 -0.82 0.58 16.27
N GLY A 256 -0.41 -0.08 15.19
CA GLY A 256 0.95 -0.59 15.03
C GLY A 256 1.22 -1.92 15.74
N ALA A 257 0.28 -2.47 16.52
CA ALA A 257 0.38 -3.83 17.06
C ALA A 257 0.24 -4.89 15.95
N VAL A 258 0.66 -6.12 16.26
CA VAL A 258 0.55 -7.27 15.34
C VAL A 258 -0.42 -8.28 15.92
N LEU A 259 -1.44 -8.64 15.14
CA LEU A 259 -2.41 -9.67 15.45
C LEU A 259 -2.06 -10.96 14.70
N ILE A 260 -1.94 -12.07 15.41
CA ILE A 260 -1.58 -13.38 14.87
C ILE A 260 -2.68 -14.40 15.21
N ALA A 261 -3.17 -15.12 14.21
CA ALA A 261 -3.97 -16.32 14.39
C ALA A 261 -3.08 -17.57 14.42
N THR A 262 -3.30 -18.39 15.44
CA THR A 262 -2.51 -19.61 15.66
C THR A 262 -3.34 -20.72 16.32
N GLU A 263 -2.85 -21.95 16.25
CA GLU A 263 -3.44 -23.07 16.99
C GLU A 263 -3.26 -22.86 18.50
N PRO A 264 -4.23 -23.27 19.34
CA PRO A 264 -4.13 -23.12 20.79
C PRO A 264 -2.84 -23.70 21.40
N SER A 265 -2.38 -24.85 20.89
CA SER A 265 -1.16 -25.53 21.32
C SER A 265 0.13 -24.71 21.14
N ARG A 266 0.10 -23.71 20.25
CA ARG A 266 1.26 -22.86 19.93
C ARG A 266 1.26 -21.53 20.69
N SER A 267 0.21 -21.21 21.45
CA SER A 267 0.18 -19.93 22.21
C SER A 267 1.33 -19.78 23.18
N GLY A 268 1.62 -20.83 23.95
CA GLY A 268 2.66 -20.79 24.97
C GLY A 268 4.04 -20.44 24.40
N SER A 269 4.42 -21.02 23.26
CA SER A 269 5.72 -20.75 22.64
C SER A 269 5.80 -19.33 22.09
N ILE A 270 4.73 -18.80 21.49
CA ILE A 270 4.69 -17.42 20.99
C ILE A 270 4.77 -16.42 22.15
N LEU A 271 3.98 -16.62 23.21
CA LEU A 271 3.98 -15.73 24.38
C LEU A 271 5.33 -15.77 25.11
N ALA A 272 5.95 -16.94 25.23
CA ALA A 272 7.29 -17.07 25.82
C ALA A 272 8.36 -16.37 24.96
N ALA A 273 8.30 -16.53 23.63
CA ALA A 273 9.22 -15.84 22.72
C ALA A 273 9.02 -14.31 22.75
N ALA A 274 7.78 -13.83 22.83
CA ALA A 274 7.48 -12.41 23.01
C ALA A 274 8.05 -11.86 24.31
N ALA A 275 7.93 -12.59 25.42
CA ALA A 275 8.52 -12.21 26.70
C ALA A 275 10.05 -12.12 26.63
N ALA A 276 10.71 -13.06 25.91
CA ALA A 276 12.16 -13.03 25.71
C ALA A 276 12.63 -11.79 24.91
N GLU A 277 11.79 -11.30 23.99
CA GLU A 277 12.02 -10.07 23.22
C GLU A 277 11.53 -8.80 23.94
N ASN A 278 11.08 -8.91 25.19
CA ASN A 278 10.48 -7.83 25.99
C ASN A 278 9.27 -7.16 25.31
N LEU A 279 8.50 -7.94 24.54
CA LEU A 279 7.29 -7.48 23.88
C LEU A 279 6.06 -7.76 24.75
N PRO A 280 5.25 -6.73 25.11
CA PRO A 280 3.94 -6.95 25.69
C PRO A 280 3.06 -7.79 24.74
N ALA A 281 2.57 -8.92 25.24
CA ALA A 281 1.79 -9.86 24.43
C ALA A 281 0.64 -10.46 25.24
N ALA A 282 -0.48 -10.77 24.57
CA ALA A 282 -1.60 -11.44 25.20
C ALA A 282 -2.46 -12.23 24.21
N THR A 283 -3.20 -13.22 24.72
CA THR A 283 -4.30 -13.84 23.99
C THR A 283 -5.49 -12.89 23.99
N ALA A 284 -5.74 -12.27 22.84
CA ALA A 284 -6.76 -11.25 22.67
C ALA A 284 -8.11 -11.81 22.22
N GLY A 285 -8.19 -13.07 21.79
CA GLY A 285 -9.45 -13.63 21.33
C GLY A 285 -9.30 -14.91 20.52
N GLY A 286 -10.21 -15.14 19.57
CA GLY A 286 -10.21 -16.32 18.72
C GLY A 286 -11.19 -16.24 17.56
N ILE A 287 -10.96 -17.10 16.56
CA ILE A 287 -11.76 -17.18 15.33
C ILE A 287 -13.04 -17.94 15.63
N LEU A 288 -14.17 -17.38 15.20
CA LEU A 288 -15.51 -17.97 15.35
C LEU A 288 -15.96 -18.64 14.06
N TYR A 289 -16.93 -19.56 14.18
CA TYR A 289 -17.62 -20.19 13.04
C TYR A 289 -18.77 -19.34 12.48
N ASN A 290 -19.14 -18.23 13.12
CA ASN A 290 -20.29 -17.42 12.74
C ASN A 290 -19.85 -16.11 12.09
N ASN A 291 -20.72 -15.50 11.27
CA ASN A 291 -20.48 -14.24 10.55
C ASN A 291 -20.54 -13.01 11.49
N LYS A 292 -19.93 -13.08 12.68
CA LYS A 292 -20.03 -12.08 13.74
C LYS A 292 -18.66 -11.62 14.24
N LEU A 293 -18.55 -10.31 14.45
CA LEU A 293 -17.52 -9.71 15.26
C LEU A 293 -18.08 -9.45 16.66
N MET A 294 -17.56 -10.17 17.64
CA MET A 294 -17.88 -9.97 19.05
C MET A 294 -16.75 -9.24 19.74
N VAL A 295 -17.01 -8.07 20.31
CA VAL A 295 -16.00 -7.29 21.02
C VAL A 295 -16.40 -7.08 22.46
N LYS A 296 -15.62 -7.66 23.38
CA LYS A 296 -15.70 -7.40 24.81
C LYS A 296 -14.73 -6.28 25.16
N TYR A 297 -15.27 -5.15 25.61
CA TYR A 297 -14.50 -3.94 25.95
C TYR A 297 -14.80 -3.42 27.37
N SER A 298 -15.80 -4.00 28.05
CA SER A 298 -16.13 -3.69 29.44
C SER A 298 -16.72 -4.93 30.12
N LEU A 299 -17.14 -4.79 31.38
CA LEU A 299 -17.91 -5.82 32.10
C LEU A 299 -19.37 -5.94 31.59
N SER A 300 -19.78 -5.07 30.67
CA SER A 300 -21.14 -5.02 30.11
C SER A 300 -21.32 -5.98 28.92
N ILE A 301 -22.49 -5.91 28.27
CA ILE A 301 -22.81 -6.67 27.07
C ILE A 301 -21.78 -6.37 25.95
N PRO A 302 -21.19 -7.41 25.33
CA PRO A 302 -20.28 -7.21 24.19
C PRO A 302 -20.96 -6.57 22.98
N VAL A 303 -20.21 -5.79 22.21
CA VAL A 303 -20.63 -5.37 20.86
C VAL A 303 -20.70 -6.62 19.98
N SER A 304 -21.79 -6.81 19.22
CA SER A 304 -22.01 -8.01 18.40
C SER A 304 -22.50 -7.65 16.99
N LEU A 305 -21.55 -7.38 16.11
CA LEU A 305 -21.83 -6.89 14.77
C LEU A 305 -21.80 -8.03 13.75
N SER A 306 -22.70 -8.01 12.76
CA SER A 306 -22.47 -8.80 11.54
C SER A 306 -21.21 -8.30 10.86
N MET A 307 -20.39 -9.23 10.37
CA MET A 307 -19.24 -8.88 9.55
C MET A 307 -19.65 -8.18 8.24
N ASP A 308 -20.90 -8.34 7.78
CA ASP A 308 -21.41 -7.59 6.62
C ASP A 308 -21.35 -6.07 6.84
N LEU A 309 -21.60 -5.59 8.07
CA LEU A 309 -21.50 -4.17 8.42
C LEU A 309 -20.06 -3.65 8.38
N ILE A 310 -19.08 -4.55 8.46
CA ILE A 310 -17.65 -4.27 8.43
C ILE A 310 -17.12 -4.37 6.98
N TYR A 311 -17.52 -5.41 6.24
CA TYR A 311 -17.12 -5.67 4.85
C TYR A 311 -17.81 -4.80 3.81
N LYS A 312 -19.09 -4.51 4.04
CA LYS A 312 -19.95 -3.73 3.16
C LYS A 312 -20.55 -2.58 3.98
N PRO A 313 -19.69 -1.64 4.43
CA PRO A 313 -20.15 -0.52 5.24
C PRO A 313 -21.21 0.29 4.51
N ALA A 314 -22.01 1.03 5.28
CA ALA A 314 -22.94 2.01 4.76
C ALA A 314 -22.20 3.02 3.86
N ARG A 315 -22.82 3.36 2.72
CA ARG A 315 -22.18 4.16 1.67
C ARG A 315 -22.51 5.63 1.81
N TYR A 316 -21.49 6.46 1.61
CA TYR A 316 -21.67 7.90 1.45
C TYR A 316 -22.20 8.22 0.05
N PRO A 317 -22.96 9.32 -0.12
CA PRO A 317 -23.35 9.82 -1.42
C PRO A 317 -22.12 10.15 -2.26
N ALA A 318 -22.29 10.11 -3.58
CA ALA A 318 -21.23 10.51 -4.49
C ALA A 318 -20.97 12.01 -4.39
N GLU A 319 -19.70 12.42 -4.41
CA GLU A 319 -19.28 13.80 -4.28
C GLU A 319 -18.35 14.23 -5.41
N LYS A 320 -18.22 15.55 -5.59
CA LYS A 320 -17.37 16.13 -6.64
C LYS A 320 -15.91 16.10 -6.21
N TYR A 321 -15.04 15.75 -7.14
CA TYR A 321 -13.59 15.72 -6.98
C TYR A 321 -12.99 16.85 -7.82
N ILE A 322 -12.13 17.67 -7.21
CA ILE A 322 -11.48 18.79 -7.89
C ILE A 322 -9.99 18.50 -7.93
N VAL A 323 -9.46 18.21 -9.12
CA VAL A 323 -8.03 18.01 -9.34
C VAL A 323 -7.43 19.28 -9.92
N ARG A 324 -6.61 19.94 -9.10
CA ARG A 324 -5.85 21.14 -9.47
C ARG A 324 -4.77 20.83 -10.51
N GLU A 325 -4.21 21.88 -11.09
CA GLU A 325 -3.02 21.81 -11.95
C GLU A 325 -1.96 20.91 -11.31
N GLN A 326 -1.35 20.03 -12.10
CA GLN A 326 -0.31 19.12 -11.63
C GLN A 326 0.97 19.40 -12.43
N LYS A 327 2.10 19.47 -11.75
CA LYS A 327 3.42 19.75 -12.32
C LYS A 327 4.40 18.68 -11.89
N ARG A 328 5.12 18.13 -12.87
CA ARG A 328 6.24 17.24 -12.58
C ARG A 328 7.36 18.03 -11.91
N ALA A 329 7.91 17.47 -10.83
CA ALA A 329 9.07 18.04 -10.17
C ALA A 329 10.29 18.08 -11.12
N GLU A 330 11.03 19.18 -11.12
CA GLU A 330 12.25 19.31 -11.94
C GLU A 330 13.36 18.36 -11.48
N ILE A 331 13.38 18.01 -10.20
CA ILE A 331 14.31 17.05 -9.61
C ILE A 331 13.49 15.94 -8.96
N SER A 332 13.75 14.71 -9.40
CA SER A 332 13.15 13.53 -8.78
C SER A 332 13.74 13.28 -7.39
N ASN A 333 12.89 12.96 -6.42
CA ASN A 333 13.27 12.48 -5.09
C ASN A 333 12.97 10.98 -4.90
N ILE A 334 12.72 10.25 -6.00
CA ILE A 334 12.34 8.84 -5.96
C ILE A 334 13.54 7.98 -5.60
N VAL A 335 13.53 7.41 -4.41
CA VAL A 335 14.58 6.49 -3.96
C VAL A 335 14.34 5.12 -4.59
N THR A 336 15.39 4.49 -5.11
CA THR A 336 15.31 3.19 -5.75
C THR A 336 16.16 2.15 -5.04
N SER A 337 15.67 0.93 -4.93
CA SER A 337 16.43 -0.22 -4.44
C SER A 337 16.15 -1.45 -5.30
N ARG A 338 17.11 -2.37 -5.37
CA ARG A 338 16.98 -3.61 -6.14
C ARG A 338 17.66 -4.77 -5.43
N CYS A 339 16.95 -5.89 -5.35
CA CYS A 339 17.40 -7.10 -4.70
C CYS A 339 17.07 -8.32 -5.58
N HIS A 340 17.88 -9.37 -5.51
CA HIS A 340 17.68 -10.60 -6.23
C HIS A 340 17.95 -11.78 -5.32
N ASP A 341 17.03 -12.75 -5.31
CA ASP A 341 17.23 -14.03 -4.63
C ASP A 341 17.85 -15.07 -5.59
N PRO A 342 19.08 -15.54 -5.36
CA PRO A 342 19.73 -16.50 -6.24
C PRO A 342 19.07 -17.88 -6.31
N ALA A 343 18.34 -18.29 -5.26
CA ALA A 343 17.74 -19.61 -5.20
C ALA A 343 16.49 -19.72 -6.09
N SER A 344 15.63 -18.70 -6.07
CA SER A 344 14.42 -18.62 -6.90
C SER A 344 14.61 -17.89 -8.21
N GLY A 345 15.67 -17.08 -8.36
CA GLY A 345 15.84 -16.15 -9.48
C GLY A 345 14.95 -14.91 -9.40
N LEU A 346 14.22 -14.72 -8.28
CA LEU A 346 13.29 -13.62 -8.11
C LEU A 346 14.03 -12.28 -8.02
N LEU A 347 13.75 -11.39 -8.97
CA LEU A 347 14.22 -10.02 -8.97
C LEU A 347 13.13 -9.11 -8.42
N LEU A 348 13.48 -8.27 -7.45
CA LEU A 348 12.63 -7.24 -6.88
C LEU A 348 13.29 -5.88 -7.06
N ALA A 349 12.57 -4.92 -7.63
CA ALA A 349 12.95 -3.52 -7.67
C ALA A 349 11.87 -2.67 -7.00
N THR A 350 12.29 -1.71 -6.20
CA THR A 350 11.38 -0.78 -5.51
C THR A 350 11.72 0.65 -5.83
N ALA A 351 10.68 1.46 -5.89
CA ALA A 351 10.76 2.90 -6.00
C ALA A 351 9.85 3.52 -4.93
N HIS A 352 10.38 4.50 -4.19
CA HIS A 352 9.66 5.21 -3.14
C HIS A 352 9.77 6.72 -3.35
N SER A 353 8.64 7.39 -3.51
CA SER A 353 8.55 8.84 -3.47
C SER A 353 8.09 9.29 -2.08
N PRO A 354 8.92 10.06 -1.34
CA PRO A 354 8.60 10.53 0.01
C PRO A 354 7.62 11.72 0.05
N GLY A 355 7.04 12.13 -1.08
CA GLY A 355 6.09 13.25 -1.17
C GLY A 355 6.66 14.52 -1.78
N ASN A 356 6.02 15.67 -1.48
CA ASN A 356 6.38 17.02 -1.96
C ASN A 356 6.39 17.20 -3.50
N CYS A 357 5.62 16.39 -4.21
CA CYS A 357 5.38 16.53 -5.64
C CYS A 357 3.89 16.27 -5.93
N ASP A 358 3.45 16.64 -7.13
CA ASP A 358 2.03 16.54 -7.45
C ASP A 358 1.56 15.08 -7.58
N PRO A 359 0.43 14.70 -6.95
CA PRO A 359 0.02 13.31 -6.77
C PRO A 359 0.01 12.46 -8.04
N PHE A 360 -0.43 13.04 -9.17
CA PHE A 360 -0.43 12.32 -10.44
C PHE A 360 0.98 11.88 -10.84
N PHE A 361 1.93 12.82 -10.91
CA PHE A 361 3.30 12.52 -11.32
C PHE A 361 4.03 11.69 -10.28
N MET A 362 3.73 11.89 -8.98
CA MET A 362 4.30 11.11 -7.89
C MET A 362 4.09 9.60 -8.09
N SER A 363 2.84 9.19 -8.30
CA SER A 363 2.51 7.78 -8.52
C SER A 363 2.97 7.26 -9.88
N HIS A 364 2.73 8.04 -10.95
CA HIS A 364 3.09 7.67 -12.31
C HIS A 364 4.59 7.40 -12.44
N ASP A 365 5.43 8.34 -11.99
CA ASP A 365 6.87 8.25 -12.14
C ASP A 365 7.46 7.16 -11.24
N THR A 366 6.91 6.97 -10.04
CA THR A 366 7.31 5.89 -9.13
C THR A 366 7.04 4.51 -9.72
N VAL A 367 5.89 4.30 -10.38
CA VAL A 367 5.59 3.02 -11.06
C VAL A 367 6.59 2.77 -12.19
N LEU A 368 6.83 3.77 -13.06
CA LEU A 368 7.78 3.62 -14.17
C LEU A 368 9.20 3.35 -13.70
N THR A 369 9.64 4.02 -12.63
CA THR A 369 10.98 3.82 -12.05
C THR A 369 11.14 2.43 -11.43
N ALA A 370 10.13 1.89 -10.74
CA ALA A 370 10.18 0.52 -10.20
C ALA A 370 10.32 -0.52 -11.34
N VAL A 371 9.53 -0.39 -12.40
CA VAL A 371 9.58 -1.27 -13.58
C VAL A 371 10.93 -1.16 -14.29
N ALA A 372 11.44 0.06 -14.49
CA ALA A 372 12.78 0.28 -15.04
C ALA A 372 13.87 -0.37 -14.19
N GLY A 373 13.69 -0.47 -12.86
CA GLY A 373 14.61 -1.19 -11.98
C GLY A 373 14.69 -2.69 -12.30
N CYS A 374 13.55 -3.33 -12.59
CA CYS A 374 13.49 -4.71 -13.05
C CYS A 374 14.10 -4.87 -14.45
N VAL A 375 13.78 -3.97 -15.39
CA VAL A 375 14.32 -4.00 -16.76
C VAL A 375 15.84 -3.81 -16.76
N ALA A 376 16.34 -2.87 -15.96
CA ALA A 376 17.77 -2.68 -15.74
C ALA A 376 18.43 -3.89 -15.05
N GLY A 377 17.66 -4.79 -14.45
CA GLY A 377 18.15 -6.05 -13.89
C GLY A 377 18.14 -7.20 -14.90
N GLY A 378 17.62 -6.97 -16.10
CA GLY A 378 17.54 -7.96 -17.19
C GLY A 378 16.16 -8.59 -17.36
N ALA A 379 15.12 -8.10 -16.67
CA ALA A 379 13.76 -8.59 -16.87
C ALA A 379 13.12 -7.99 -18.14
N ASP A 380 12.26 -8.77 -18.79
CA ASP A 380 11.28 -8.21 -19.73
C ASP A 380 10.15 -7.53 -18.94
N PHE A 381 9.84 -6.29 -19.27
CA PHE A 381 8.78 -5.53 -18.60
C PHE A 381 7.41 -6.19 -18.73
N THR A 382 7.16 -7.01 -19.76
CA THR A 382 5.88 -7.74 -19.90
C THR A 382 5.69 -8.85 -18.86
N GLY A 383 6.79 -9.31 -18.25
CA GLY A 383 6.78 -10.30 -17.16
C GLY A 383 6.73 -9.68 -15.76
N VAL A 384 6.75 -8.35 -15.64
CA VAL A 384 6.77 -7.65 -14.35
C VAL A 384 5.37 -7.65 -13.73
N SER A 385 5.29 -8.02 -12.46
CA SER A 385 4.10 -7.81 -11.61
C SER A 385 4.37 -6.73 -10.58
N LEU A 386 3.32 -6.01 -10.18
CA LEU A 386 3.42 -4.88 -9.26
C LEU A 386 2.73 -5.15 -7.92
N SER A 387 3.18 -4.46 -6.88
CA SER A 387 2.38 -4.08 -5.71
C SER A 387 2.58 -2.59 -5.47
N LEU A 388 1.48 -1.90 -5.18
CA LEU A 388 1.49 -0.44 -4.97
C LEU A 388 1.09 -0.12 -3.52
N CYS A 389 1.74 0.88 -2.93
CA CYS A 389 1.40 1.38 -1.61
C CYS A 389 1.35 2.91 -1.62
N GLY A 390 0.15 3.49 -1.47
CA GLY A 390 -0.03 4.93 -1.30
C GLY A 390 -0.30 5.28 0.16
N SER A 391 0.45 6.23 0.71
CA SER A 391 0.18 6.86 2.00
C SER A 391 -0.56 8.17 1.78
N ILE A 392 -1.71 8.36 2.43
CA ILE A 392 -2.59 9.51 2.22
C ILE A 392 -2.87 10.21 3.56
N PRO A 393 -2.94 11.56 3.62
CA PRO A 393 -3.33 12.29 4.82
C PRO A 393 -4.67 11.83 5.41
N ALA A 394 -4.76 11.74 6.74
CA ALA A 394 -5.96 11.29 7.45
C ALA A 394 -7.15 12.25 7.34
N GLU A 395 -6.90 13.54 7.15
CA GLU A 395 -7.91 14.57 7.01
C GLU A 395 -8.23 14.81 5.53
N CYS A 396 -9.27 14.14 5.03
CA CYS A 396 -9.73 14.28 3.64
C CYS A 396 -11.23 14.62 3.58
N SER A 397 -11.67 15.61 4.36
CA SER A 397 -13.05 16.13 4.28
C SER A 397 -13.25 17.09 3.10
N GLU A 398 -12.19 17.78 2.67
CA GLU A 398 -12.28 18.77 1.60
C GLU A 398 -12.28 18.14 0.19
N PRO A 399 -13.02 18.71 -0.78
CA PRO A 399 -13.02 18.25 -2.18
C PRO A 399 -11.63 18.17 -2.82
N GLN A 400 -10.70 19.04 -2.42
CA GLN A 400 -9.33 19.08 -2.95
C GLN A 400 -8.50 17.88 -2.50
N ALA A 401 -8.54 17.52 -1.22
CA ALA A 401 -7.81 16.36 -0.69
C ALA A 401 -8.28 15.06 -1.36
N ARG A 402 -9.58 14.98 -1.68
CA ARG A 402 -10.16 13.90 -2.45
C ARG A 402 -9.69 13.89 -3.91
N GLY A 403 -9.60 15.07 -4.53
CA GLY A 403 -8.96 15.26 -5.84
C GLY A 403 -7.53 14.72 -5.87
N ASP A 404 -6.71 15.05 -4.88
CA ASP A 404 -5.32 14.59 -4.78
C ASP A 404 -5.22 13.05 -4.68
N ILE A 405 -6.10 12.41 -3.89
CA ILE A 405 -6.18 10.93 -3.83
C ILE A 405 -6.52 10.36 -5.21
N LEU A 406 -7.49 10.93 -5.91
CA LEU A 406 -7.89 10.44 -7.22
C LEU A 406 -6.78 10.66 -8.25
N ALA A 407 -6.10 11.82 -8.23
CA ALA A 407 -4.95 12.10 -9.08
C ALA A 407 -3.82 11.09 -8.86
N LEU A 408 -3.53 10.73 -7.60
CA LEU A 408 -2.58 9.67 -7.25
C LEU A 408 -2.97 8.31 -7.84
N ILE A 409 -4.25 7.94 -7.78
CA ILE A 409 -4.71 6.68 -8.35
C ILE A 409 -4.63 6.72 -9.88
N LEU A 410 -4.96 7.84 -10.50
CA LEU A 410 -4.92 8.01 -11.95
C LEU A 410 -3.50 7.95 -12.52
N GLY A 411 -2.51 8.51 -11.82
CA GLY A 411 -1.11 8.41 -12.22
C GLY A 411 -0.59 6.97 -12.21
N ALA A 412 -0.86 6.23 -11.13
CA ALA A 412 -0.57 4.79 -11.05
C ALA A 412 -1.28 4.00 -12.15
N TYR A 413 -2.60 4.21 -12.29
CA TYR A 413 -3.43 3.57 -13.31
C TYR A 413 -2.86 3.79 -14.72
N ARG A 414 -2.47 5.03 -15.04
CA ARG A 414 -1.96 5.39 -16.37
C ARG A 414 -0.71 4.59 -16.71
N ALA A 415 0.24 4.49 -15.79
CA ALA A 415 1.44 3.70 -15.99
C ALA A 415 1.12 2.20 -16.11
N GLN A 416 0.26 1.66 -15.23
CA GLN A 416 -0.06 0.25 -15.25
C GLN A 416 -0.74 -0.19 -16.56
N ILE A 417 -1.70 0.60 -17.05
CA ILE A 417 -2.51 0.22 -18.20
C ILE A 417 -1.74 0.29 -19.52
N GLU A 418 -0.85 1.28 -19.64
CA GLU A 418 -0.04 1.50 -20.84
C GLU A 418 0.95 0.35 -21.10
N TYR A 419 1.48 -0.24 -20.02
CA TYR A 419 2.47 -1.31 -20.08
C TYR A 419 1.91 -2.69 -19.73
N CYS A 420 0.59 -2.78 -19.50
CA CYS A 420 -0.09 -4.02 -19.12
C CYS A 420 0.49 -4.66 -17.86
N LEU A 421 0.83 -3.82 -16.88
CA LEU A 421 1.48 -4.24 -15.65
C LEU A 421 0.39 -4.65 -14.65
N PRO A 422 0.20 -5.97 -14.44
CA PRO A 422 -0.77 -6.48 -13.50
C PRO A 422 -0.28 -6.19 -12.09
N ASP A 423 -1.20 -5.70 -11.27
CA ASP A 423 -0.98 -5.51 -9.87
C ASP A 423 -1.49 -6.74 -9.10
N ALA A 424 -0.59 -7.36 -8.33
CA ALA A 424 -0.85 -8.48 -7.44
C ALA A 424 -1.53 -8.04 -6.13
N GLY A 425 -1.55 -6.73 -5.85
CA GLY A 425 -2.28 -6.10 -4.77
C GLY A 425 -1.79 -4.67 -4.50
N SER A 426 -2.68 -3.70 -4.75
CA SER A 426 -2.52 -2.31 -4.30
C SER A 426 -3.10 -2.15 -2.90
N LEU A 427 -2.33 -1.53 -2.01
CA LEU A 427 -2.79 -1.09 -0.70
C LEU A 427 -2.74 0.43 -0.63
N TYR A 428 -3.78 1.05 -0.08
CA TYR A 428 -3.71 2.46 0.30
C TYR A 428 -3.81 2.51 1.82
N THR A 429 -2.81 3.15 2.44
CA THR A 429 -2.75 3.36 3.87
C THR A 429 -3.00 4.84 4.14
N PHE A 430 -3.74 5.14 5.20
CA PHE A 430 -3.96 6.52 5.62
C PHE A 430 -3.01 6.84 6.77
N SER A 431 -2.12 7.81 6.59
CA SER A 431 -1.11 8.22 7.56
C SER A 431 -1.28 9.69 7.99
N GLU A 432 -0.67 10.07 9.12
CA GLU A 432 -0.58 11.48 9.52
C GLU A 432 0.48 12.24 8.67
N GLN A 433 1.33 11.54 7.92
CA GLN A 433 2.63 12.03 7.43
C GLN A 433 2.63 12.55 5.99
N GLY A 434 1.49 13.04 5.49
CA GLY A 434 1.40 13.56 4.12
C GLY A 434 1.25 12.46 3.05
N PHE A 435 1.43 12.85 1.79
CA PHE A 435 1.37 11.93 0.65
C PHE A 435 2.74 11.28 0.42
N SER A 436 2.77 9.95 0.34
CA SER A 436 3.92 9.21 -0.19
C SER A 436 3.44 8.05 -1.06
N PHE A 437 4.29 7.59 -1.97
CA PHE A 437 3.91 6.50 -2.87
C PHE A 437 5.08 5.55 -3.08
N THR A 438 4.77 4.26 -3.04
CA THR A 438 5.75 3.18 -3.23
C THR A 438 5.24 2.22 -4.29
N ALA A 439 6.11 1.85 -5.22
CA ALA A 439 5.88 0.75 -6.14
C ALA A 439 6.94 -0.32 -5.94
N ALA A 440 6.52 -1.57 -5.81
CA ALA A 440 7.37 -2.74 -5.82
C ALA A 440 7.08 -3.54 -7.10
N ALA A 441 8.10 -3.76 -7.91
CA ALA A 441 8.07 -4.52 -9.14
C ALA A 441 8.85 -5.82 -8.97
N ALA A 442 8.24 -6.96 -9.31
CA ALA A 442 8.92 -8.25 -9.27
C ALA A 442 8.84 -8.95 -10.63
N ALA A 443 9.92 -9.66 -10.98
CA ALA A 443 10.03 -10.42 -12.21
C ALA A 443 10.98 -11.62 -12.04
N LEU A 444 10.89 -12.57 -12.98
CA LEU A 444 11.85 -13.66 -13.16
C LEU A 444 12.60 -13.42 -14.49
N PRO A 445 13.83 -12.88 -14.46
CA PRO A 445 14.61 -12.66 -15.68
C PRO A 445 14.93 -13.98 -16.41
N GLU A 446 14.83 -14.00 -17.74
CA GLU A 446 15.16 -15.17 -18.58
C GLU A 446 16.68 -15.38 -18.75
N GLY A 447 17.48 -14.37 -18.42
CA GLY A 447 18.93 -14.32 -18.65
C GLY A 447 19.75 -14.11 -17.38
N LYS A 448 21.04 -13.82 -17.57
CA LYS A 448 21.91 -13.44 -16.44
C LYS A 448 21.44 -12.12 -15.86
N LEU A 449 21.36 -12.07 -14.53
CA LEU A 449 21.10 -10.84 -13.80
C LEU A 449 22.13 -9.78 -14.16
N ILE A 450 21.66 -8.57 -14.47
CA ILE A 450 22.51 -7.43 -14.73
C ILE A 450 22.91 -6.75 -13.40
N PRO A 451 24.22 -6.59 -13.11
CA PRO A 451 24.69 -5.91 -11.90
C PRO A 451 24.24 -4.44 -11.81
N ALA A 452 24.07 -3.94 -10.58
CA ALA A 452 23.69 -2.54 -10.32
C ALA A 452 24.90 -1.58 -10.19
N THR A 453 26.13 -2.09 -10.18
CA THR A 453 27.35 -1.29 -9.98
C THR A 453 28.32 -1.47 -11.12
N PHE A 454 29.10 -0.42 -11.42
CA PHE A 454 30.09 -0.44 -12.49
C PHE A 454 31.09 -1.59 -12.31
N ARG A 455 31.36 -2.30 -13.39
CA ARG A 455 32.12 -3.55 -13.34
C ARG A 455 33.59 -3.36 -13.61
N LYS A 456 33.94 -2.45 -14.54
CA LYS A 456 35.32 -2.27 -14.95
C LYS A 456 35.59 -0.88 -15.51
N PRO A 457 36.83 -0.38 -15.43
CA PRO A 457 37.26 0.81 -16.14
C PRO A 457 37.20 0.66 -17.67
N GLY A 458 37.04 1.77 -18.39
CA GLY A 458 37.12 1.85 -19.84
C GLY A 458 35.82 1.57 -20.59
N SER A 459 34.78 1.07 -19.91
CA SER A 459 33.46 0.85 -20.48
C SER A 459 32.78 2.18 -20.84
N ARG A 460 31.91 2.18 -21.85
CA ARG A 460 31.07 3.35 -22.16
C ARG A 460 29.83 3.35 -21.27
N VAL A 461 29.39 4.54 -20.90
CA VAL A 461 28.16 4.74 -20.13
C VAL A 461 27.12 5.45 -20.99
N TYR A 462 25.96 4.84 -21.12
CA TYR A 462 24.84 5.27 -21.95
C TYR A 462 23.61 5.60 -21.11
N LEU A 463 22.89 6.64 -21.54
CA LEU A 463 21.55 6.98 -21.09
C LEU A 463 20.53 6.53 -22.13
N LEU A 464 19.53 5.76 -21.69
CA LEU A 464 18.36 5.45 -22.48
C LEU A 464 17.12 5.98 -21.76
N SER A 465 16.46 6.96 -22.36
CA SER A 465 15.27 7.61 -21.84
C SER A 465 14.36 8.03 -22.98
N PRO A 466 13.02 7.99 -22.81
CA PRO A 466 12.09 8.44 -23.84
C PRO A 466 12.09 9.97 -23.94
N ALA A 467 11.61 10.49 -25.06
CA ALA A 467 11.23 11.89 -25.18
C ALA A 467 10.08 12.24 -24.22
N THR A 468 10.08 13.47 -23.75
CA THR A 468 8.97 14.03 -22.95
C THR A 468 7.97 14.72 -23.87
N ARG A 469 6.70 14.35 -23.75
CA ARG A 469 5.58 14.96 -24.47
C ARG A 469 5.25 16.35 -23.88
N PRO A 470 4.49 17.20 -24.60
CA PRO A 470 4.14 18.54 -24.13
C PRO A 470 3.37 18.57 -22.80
N ASP A 471 2.61 17.51 -22.49
CA ASP A 471 1.87 17.32 -21.23
C ASP A 471 2.76 16.84 -20.07
N GLY A 472 4.07 16.71 -20.30
CA GLY A 472 5.03 16.20 -19.34
C GLY A 472 5.09 14.68 -19.24
N LEU A 473 4.23 13.92 -19.92
CA LEU A 473 4.29 12.45 -19.91
C LEU A 473 5.41 11.93 -20.83
N PRO A 474 5.98 10.74 -20.58
CA PRO A 474 6.92 10.14 -21.52
C PRO A 474 6.20 9.72 -22.81
N ASP A 475 6.92 9.69 -23.92
CA ASP A 475 6.48 8.95 -25.09
C ASP A 475 6.44 7.45 -24.75
N TYR A 476 5.21 6.94 -24.60
CA TYR A 476 4.98 5.58 -24.16
C TYR A 476 5.38 4.52 -25.20
N GLU A 477 5.32 4.85 -26.50
CA GLU A 477 5.74 3.93 -27.55
C GLU A 477 7.27 3.83 -27.59
N GLU A 478 7.95 4.97 -27.46
CA GLU A 478 9.40 5.02 -27.37
C GLU A 478 9.92 4.32 -26.11
N LEU A 479 9.32 4.58 -24.95
CA LEU A 479 9.71 3.94 -23.69
C LEU A 479 9.52 2.41 -23.77
N ARG A 480 8.43 1.93 -24.38
CA ARG A 480 8.23 0.50 -24.64
C ARG A 480 9.32 -0.08 -25.54
N ARG A 481 9.73 0.64 -26.58
CA ARG A 481 10.83 0.22 -27.47
C ARG A 481 12.16 0.17 -26.71
N ILE A 482 12.45 1.17 -25.88
CA ILE A 482 13.64 1.23 -25.04
C ILE A 482 13.68 0.05 -24.08
N TRP A 483 12.61 -0.24 -23.34
CA TRP A 483 12.62 -1.36 -22.40
C TRP A 483 12.80 -2.72 -23.07
N ARG A 484 12.18 -2.94 -24.24
CA ARG A 484 12.43 -4.15 -25.05
C ARG A 484 13.89 -4.24 -25.47
N TYR A 485 14.43 -3.15 -26.00
CA TYR A 485 15.83 -3.09 -26.41
C TYR A 485 16.77 -3.43 -25.24
N VAL A 486 16.56 -2.86 -24.06
CA VAL A 486 17.35 -3.13 -22.85
C VAL A 486 17.28 -4.60 -22.45
N ALA A 487 16.08 -5.21 -22.46
CA ALA A 487 15.91 -6.63 -22.18
C ALA A 487 16.66 -7.51 -23.20
N ASP A 488 16.62 -7.17 -24.49
CA ASP A 488 17.27 -7.92 -25.56
C ASP A 488 18.80 -7.85 -25.49
N ILE A 489 19.38 -6.66 -25.29
CA ILE A 489 20.84 -6.52 -25.13
C ILE A 489 21.33 -7.14 -23.81
N GLY A 490 20.47 -7.15 -22.78
CA GLY A 490 20.70 -7.85 -21.52
C GLY A 490 20.80 -9.37 -21.74
N ARG A 491 19.81 -9.95 -22.43
CA ARG A 491 19.78 -11.37 -22.80
C ARG A 491 20.97 -11.76 -23.67
N ALA A 492 21.41 -10.86 -24.55
CA ALA A 492 22.60 -11.05 -25.39
C ALA A 492 23.94 -10.91 -24.64
N GLY A 493 23.94 -10.52 -23.36
CA GLY A 493 25.15 -10.35 -22.56
C GLY A 493 26.00 -9.13 -22.93
N LEU A 494 25.40 -8.13 -23.58
CA LEU A 494 26.08 -6.90 -24.00
C LEU A 494 26.13 -5.84 -22.90
N VAL A 495 25.40 -6.03 -21.80
CA VAL A 495 25.32 -5.09 -20.68
C VAL A 495 26.24 -5.55 -19.54
N SER A 496 27.14 -4.68 -19.11
CA SER A 496 28.03 -4.93 -17.97
C SER A 496 27.37 -4.59 -16.64
N SER A 497 26.67 -3.46 -16.57
CA SER A 497 25.85 -3.05 -15.43
C SER A 497 24.77 -2.08 -15.88
N ALA A 498 23.68 -2.00 -15.11
CA ALA A 498 22.61 -1.03 -15.38
C ALA A 498 21.82 -0.68 -14.12
N ALA A 499 21.33 0.56 -14.09
CA ALA A 499 20.51 1.09 -13.00
C ALA A 499 19.37 1.96 -13.55
N ALA A 500 18.22 1.93 -12.88
CA ALA A 500 17.11 2.83 -13.16
C ALA A 500 17.42 4.25 -12.67
N ILE A 501 16.81 5.24 -13.30
CA ILE A 501 16.93 6.65 -12.91
C ILE A 501 15.87 6.97 -11.84
N GLY A 502 16.35 7.27 -10.63
CA GLY A 502 15.56 7.67 -9.48
C GLY A 502 15.87 9.10 -9.06
N ALA A 503 16.28 9.26 -7.80
CA ALA A 503 16.60 10.53 -7.19
C ALA A 503 17.79 11.21 -7.89
N ASP A 504 17.76 12.53 -7.99
CA ASP A 504 18.82 13.36 -8.61
C ASP A 504 19.12 13.03 -10.09
N GLY A 505 18.20 12.37 -10.79
CA GLY A 505 18.33 12.05 -12.20
C GLY A 505 19.47 11.07 -12.51
N ALA A 506 20.04 11.17 -13.71
CA ALA A 506 21.14 10.31 -14.13
C ALA A 506 22.40 10.48 -13.27
N ALA A 507 22.65 11.67 -12.71
CA ALA A 507 23.74 11.89 -11.76
C ALA A 507 23.60 11.02 -10.50
N GLY A 508 22.39 10.94 -9.93
CA GLY A 508 22.11 10.10 -8.77
C GLY A 508 22.30 8.62 -9.08
N ALA A 509 21.77 8.14 -10.21
CA ALA A 509 21.97 6.77 -10.66
C ALA A 509 23.45 6.42 -10.84
N ILE A 510 24.22 7.27 -11.55
CA ILE A 510 25.66 7.09 -11.76
C ILE A 510 26.43 7.05 -10.42
N ARG A 511 26.04 7.90 -9.46
CA ARG A 511 26.61 7.90 -8.12
C ARG A 511 26.34 6.57 -7.42
N ALA A 512 25.11 6.06 -7.47
CA ALA A 512 24.75 4.77 -6.88
C ALA A 512 25.45 3.59 -7.56
N MET A 513 25.73 3.68 -8.87
CA MET A 513 26.50 2.67 -9.61
C MET A 513 28.01 2.69 -9.28
N SER A 514 28.52 3.80 -8.73
CA SER A 514 29.95 4.00 -8.50
C SER A 514 30.44 3.32 -7.21
N GLY A 515 31.67 2.82 -7.25
CA GLY A 515 32.39 2.21 -6.13
C GLY A 515 33.89 2.31 -6.39
N ASP A 516 34.59 1.17 -6.48
CA ASP A 516 35.98 1.11 -6.94
C ASP A 516 36.16 1.55 -8.40
N VAL A 517 35.08 1.52 -9.17
CA VAL A 517 34.98 2.05 -10.52
C VAL A 517 34.00 3.22 -10.50
N VAL A 518 34.42 4.36 -11.06
CA VAL A 518 33.67 5.62 -11.07
C VAL A 518 33.43 6.09 -12.49
N PHE A 519 32.55 7.07 -12.64
CA PHE A 519 32.21 7.68 -13.92
C PHE A 519 33.12 8.88 -14.27
N GLU A 520 33.47 8.98 -15.54
CA GLU A 520 34.14 10.12 -16.16
C GLU A 520 33.20 10.70 -17.25
N PRO A 521 32.68 11.92 -17.06
CA PRO A 521 31.74 12.53 -18.00
C PRO A 521 32.41 12.88 -19.32
N ALA A 522 31.63 12.88 -20.39
CA ALA A 522 31.94 13.60 -21.62
C ALA A 522 31.60 15.10 -21.48
N ASP A 523 31.83 15.90 -22.52
CA ASP A 523 31.74 17.37 -22.46
C ASP A 523 30.31 17.91 -22.18
N ASN A 524 29.26 17.10 -22.35
CA ASN A 524 27.87 17.54 -22.14
C ASN A 524 27.22 16.82 -20.94
N THR A 525 26.86 17.60 -19.92
CA THR A 525 26.26 17.13 -18.65
C THR A 525 24.84 17.64 -18.39
N ASP A 526 24.22 18.36 -19.34
CA ASP A 526 22.91 19.03 -19.18
C ASP A 526 21.75 18.05 -18.91
N LEU A 527 21.95 16.78 -19.26
CA LEU A 527 20.98 15.72 -19.08
C LEU A 527 21.06 15.07 -17.70
N LEU A 528 22.12 15.33 -16.92
CA LEU A 528 22.39 14.57 -15.70
C LEU A 528 21.36 14.79 -14.59
N GLN A 529 20.70 15.94 -14.56
CA GLN A 529 19.79 16.32 -13.46
C GLN A 529 18.31 16.30 -13.85
N LYS A 530 17.96 16.00 -15.11
CA LYS A 530 16.57 15.99 -15.56
C LYS A 530 15.81 14.76 -15.02
N PRO A 531 14.50 14.89 -14.75
CA PRO A 531 13.68 13.76 -14.34
C PRO A 531 13.37 12.90 -15.57
N MET A 532 13.74 11.63 -15.52
CA MET A 532 13.59 10.68 -16.63
C MET A 532 12.88 9.41 -16.15
N PRO A 533 11.58 9.48 -15.83
CA PRO A 533 10.85 8.33 -15.33
C PRO A 533 10.87 7.21 -16.36
N GLY A 534 11.24 6.01 -15.91
CA GLY A 534 11.45 4.85 -16.77
C GLY A 534 12.82 4.79 -17.47
N GLY A 535 13.66 5.82 -17.33
CA GLY A 535 15.00 5.88 -17.91
C GLY A 535 16.01 4.97 -17.21
N ILE A 536 17.02 4.54 -17.95
CA ILE A 536 18.04 3.57 -17.50
C ILE A 536 19.44 4.04 -17.89
N ILE A 537 20.40 3.92 -16.96
CA ILE A 537 21.84 4.05 -17.21
C ILE A 537 22.43 2.68 -17.46
N ILE A 538 23.26 2.56 -18.51
CA ILE A 538 23.86 1.29 -18.95
C ILE A 538 25.36 1.44 -19.14
N GLU A 539 26.14 0.55 -18.53
CA GLU A 539 27.55 0.31 -18.81
C GLU A 539 27.69 -0.79 -19.88
N SER A 540 28.43 -0.51 -20.97
CA SER A 540 28.70 -1.50 -22.01
C SER A 540 29.98 -1.19 -22.80
N ASP A 541 30.63 -2.24 -23.30
CA ASP A 541 31.69 -2.13 -24.31
C ASP A 541 31.14 -2.06 -25.74
N ALA A 542 29.90 -2.49 -25.95
CA ALA A 542 29.24 -2.44 -27.23
C ALA A 542 28.77 -1.01 -27.55
N LEU A 543 28.52 -0.74 -28.83
CA LEU A 543 27.86 0.48 -29.26
C LEU A 543 26.34 0.28 -29.12
N LEU A 544 25.70 1.11 -28.30
CA LEU A 544 24.26 1.05 -28.01
C LEU A 544 23.52 2.26 -28.59
N GLU A 545 22.18 2.13 -28.73
CA GLU A 545 21.29 3.18 -29.28
C GLU A 545 21.02 4.38 -28.33
N GLY A 546 21.75 4.48 -27.21
CA GLY A 546 21.55 5.52 -26.19
C GLY A 546 22.46 6.74 -26.33
N VAL A 547 22.17 7.79 -25.57
CA VAL A 547 23.06 8.96 -25.46
C VAL A 547 24.28 8.57 -24.65
N ARG A 548 25.47 8.63 -25.25
CA ARG A 548 26.72 8.38 -24.52
C ARG A 548 27.01 9.53 -23.58
N LEU A 549 26.97 9.27 -22.28
CA LEU A 549 27.27 10.26 -21.24
C LEU A 549 28.76 10.33 -20.91
N GLY A 550 29.51 9.26 -21.13
CA GLY A 550 30.93 9.21 -20.76
C GLY A 550 31.52 7.81 -20.78
N LYS A 551 32.44 7.55 -19.85
CA LYS A 551 33.10 6.25 -19.67
C LYS A 551 33.39 5.98 -18.19
N THR A 552 33.71 4.74 -17.85
CA THR A 552 34.14 4.36 -16.50
C THR A 552 35.66 4.49 -16.33
N LYS A 553 36.13 4.74 -15.10
CA LYS A 553 37.55 4.80 -14.72
C LYS A 553 37.76 4.24 -13.30
N PRO A 554 39.00 3.89 -12.89
CA PRO A 554 39.27 3.50 -11.51
C PRO A 554 39.02 4.66 -10.53
N ALA A 555 38.55 4.36 -9.32
CA ALA A 555 38.54 5.31 -8.22
C ALA A 555 39.98 5.66 -7.81
N GLY A 556 40.35 6.95 -7.82
CA GLY A 556 41.62 7.41 -7.23
C GLY A 556 42.87 7.36 -8.12
N GLY A 557 42.80 7.88 -9.35
CA GLY A 557 44.01 8.18 -10.13
C GLY A 557 44.74 9.41 -9.60
N TYR A 558 45.65 9.25 -8.63
CA TYR A 558 46.86 10.06 -8.62
C TYR A 558 47.72 9.57 -9.78
N ILE A 559 47.90 10.40 -10.80
CA ILE A 559 49.08 10.31 -11.66
C ILE A 559 49.97 11.47 -11.23
N SER A 560 50.84 11.21 -10.27
CA SER A 560 52.11 11.92 -10.23
C SER A 560 52.99 11.28 -11.28
N ILE A 561 53.26 11.99 -12.37
CA ILE A 561 54.56 11.95 -13.05
C ILE A 561 54.87 13.37 -13.50
#